data_AF-A0A8I5ZPM6-F1
#
_entry.id   AF-A0A8I5ZPM6-F1
#
_cell.length_a   1.000
_cell.length_b   1.000
_cell.length_c   1.000
_cell.angle_alpha   90.00
_cell.angle_beta   90.00
_cell.angle_gamma   90.00
#
_symmetry.space_group_name_H-M   'P 1'
#
loop_
_entity.id
_entity.type
_entity.pdbx_description
1 polymer ?
#
loop_
_entity_poly.entity_id
_entity_poly.type
_entity_poly.pdbx_seq_one_letter_code
_entity_poly.pdbx_strand_id
1 'polypeptide(L)'
;MGSRETPSSCSKTHETLNLETPESSSTDPDSPLEEQWPKSSPDLKEEDSVDMVLEDSKEPLTPSSPPTGRDICLCCGSLQVYAQHPLFEGGICAPCKDKFLETLFLYDEDGHQSYCTICCSGHTLFICESPDCTRCYCFECVDILVGPGTSERINAMACWVCFLCLPFSRSGLLQRRKKWRHQLKAFHDREGASPVEIYKTVSAWKRQPVRVLSLFGNIDKELKSLGFLESSSGSEGGTLKYVEDVTNVVRREVEKWGPFDLVYGSTQPLGYSCDRCPGWYMFQFHRILQYARPRQDSQQPFFWIFVDNLLLTEDDQETTVRFLQTEAVTLQDVRGRVLQNAMRVWSNIPGLKSKHADLTPKEEQSLQTQVRTRSKLAAQKVDSLVKYCLLPLREYFKYFSQNSLPL
;
A
#
# COMPACT_ATOMS: atom_id res chain seq x y z
N MET A 1 -54.66 2.88 -12.84
CA MET A 1 -54.09 2.29 -11.62
C MET A 1 -53.48 0.96 -12.03
N GLY A 2 -52.17 0.94 -12.22
CA GLY A 2 -51.45 -0.22 -12.75
C GLY A 2 -50.06 -0.26 -12.14
N SER A 3 -49.78 -1.35 -11.44
CA SER A 3 -48.52 -1.70 -10.81
C SER A 3 -47.39 -1.69 -11.83
N ARG A 4 -46.27 -1.03 -11.52
CA ARG A 4 -45.02 -1.11 -12.30
C ARG A 4 -43.99 -1.88 -11.51
N GLU A 5 -43.59 -2.99 -12.12
CA GLU A 5 -42.53 -3.90 -11.72
C GLU A 5 -41.16 -3.21 -11.74
N THR A 6 -40.32 -3.54 -10.77
CA THR A 6 -38.91 -3.15 -10.65
C THR A 6 -38.02 -4.13 -11.44
N PRO A 7 -36.94 -3.68 -12.10
CA PRO A 7 -35.99 -4.62 -12.70
C PRO A 7 -35.02 -5.16 -11.64
N SER A 8 -34.81 -6.47 -11.75
CA SER A 8 -34.12 -7.40 -10.86
C SER A 8 -32.58 -7.35 -10.95
N SER A 9 -31.98 -7.78 -9.84
CA SER A 9 -30.61 -8.24 -9.58
C SER A 9 -29.76 -8.74 -10.75
N CYS A 10 -28.46 -8.44 -10.67
CA CYS A 10 -27.39 -8.96 -11.51
C CYS A 10 -27.14 -10.45 -11.19
N SER A 11 -27.71 -11.33 -12.00
CA SER A 11 -27.26 -12.71 -12.14
C SER A 11 -27.40 -13.14 -13.60
N LYS A 12 -26.34 -13.78 -14.13
CA LYS A 12 -26.13 -14.24 -15.53
C LYS A 12 -25.68 -13.09 -16.45
N THR A 13 -24.59 -13.13 -17.21
CA THR A 13 -23.72 -14.18 -17.79
C THR A 13 -22.34 -13.57 -18.06
N HIS A 14 -21.25 -14.35 -17.99
CA HIS A 14 -19.93 -13.92 -18.47
C HIS A 14 -19.98 -13.66 -19.98
N GLU A 15 -20.12 -12.41 -20.40
CA GLU A 15 -19.75 -12.01 -21.77
C GLU A 15 -18.24 -11.80 -21.81
N THR A 16 -17.53 -12.87 -22.16
CA THR A 16 -16.13 -12.80 -22.56
C THR A 16 -16.13 -12.60 -24.07
N LEU A 17 -15.90 -11.38 -24.56
CA LEU A 17 -15.68 -11.17 -25.99
C LEU A 17 -14.22 -11.48 -26.32
N ASN A 18 -14.01 -12.71 -26.79
CA ASN A 18 -12.87 -13.11 -27.60
C ASN A 18 -12.87 -12.28 -28.88
N LEU A 19 -11.73 -11.66 -29.20
CA LEU A 19 -11.48 -11.09 -30.51
C LEU A 19 -10.35 -11.90 -31.15
N GLU A 20 -10.72 -12.96 -31.87
CA GLU A 20 -9.93 -13.57 -32.96
C GLU A 20 -10.77 -14.67 -33.65
N THR A 21 -10.81 -14.66 -34.98
CA THR A 21 -11.47 -15.64 -35.88
C THR A 21 -10.40 -16.31 -36.77
N PRO A 22 -10.64 -17.49 -37.36
CA PRO A 22 -10.38 -18.81 -36.77
C PRO A 22 -9.39 -19.65 -37.60
N GLU A 23 -8.78 -20.70 -37.01
CA GLU A 23 -8.83 -22.09 -37.54
C GLU A 23 -8.03 -23.10 -36.70
N SER A 24 -8.53 -24.34 -36.74
CA SER A 24 -8.02 -25.61 -36.21
C SER A 24 -8.35 -26.00 -34.75
N SER A 25 -9.08 -27.11 -34.70
CA SER A 25 -9.74 -27.77 -33.59
C SER A 25 -8.86 -28.77 -32.83
N SER A 26 -8.99 -28.85 -31.50
CA SER A 26 -9.22 -30.12 -30.77
C SER A 26 -9.53 -29.88 -29.27
N THR A 27 -10.56 -30.60 -28.81
CA THR A 27 -11.06 -30.90 -27.45
C THR A 27 -9.95 -31.53 -26.57
N ASP A 28 -9.88 -31.51 -25.22
CA ASP A 28 -10.84 -31.48 -24.09
C ASP A 28 -10.04 -31.23 -22.74
N PRO A 29 -10.58 -31.32 -21.49
CA PRO A 29 -10.47 -30.26 -20.46
C PRO A 29 -9.70 -30.58 -19.14
N ASP A 30 -9.69 -29.58 -18.23
CA ASP A 30 -9.45 -29.59 -16.77
C ASP A 30 -8.06 -29.88 -16.16
N SER A 31 -7.49 -28.88 -15.45
CA SER A 31 -7.07 -28.95 -14.02
C SER A 31 -6.12 -27.80 -13.60
N PRO A 32 -6.24 -27.25 -12.36
CA PRO A 32 -5.37 -26.21 -11.81
C PRO A 32 -4.13 -26.79 -11.11
N LEU A 33 -2.98 -26.78 -11.76
CA LEU A 33 -1.70 -27.17 -11.19
C LEU A 33 -0.61 -26.29 -11.76
N GLU A 34 0.03 -25.48 -10.91
CA GLU A 34 1.48 -25.26 -10.99
C GLU A 34 1.92 -24.36 -9.82
N GLU A 35 2.26 -25.00 -8.70
CA GLU A 35 3.35 -24.58 -7.81
C GLU A 35 3.62 -25.70 -6.78
N GLN A 36 4.45 -26.70 -7.12
CA GLN A 36 5.04 -27.66 -6.16
C GLN A 36 6.36 -28.29 -6.69
N TRP A 37 7.51 -27.72 -6.26
CA TRP A 37 8.91 -28.25 -6.00
C TRP A 37 9.66 -29.19 -7.01
N PRO A 38 10.98 -29.52 -6.85
CA PRO A 38 12.06 -29.02 -5.98
C PRO A 38 13.45 -28.71 -6.63
N LYS A 39 14.39 -28.20 -5.79
CA LYS A 39 15.80 -27.79 -6.02
C LYS A 39 16.80 -28.94 -6.30
N SER A 40 17.91 -28.61 -7.01
CA SER A 40 19.34 -29.07 -6.90
C SER A 40 19.96 -29.33 -8.31
N SER A 41 20.95 -28.57 -8.81
CA SER A 41 22.44 -28.62 -8.64
C SER A 41 23.10 -28.91 -10.03
N PRO A 42 24.42 -28.81 -10.28
CA PRO A 42 25.53 -28.03 -9.69
C PRO A 42 26.36 -27.21 -10.71
N ASP A 43 27.37 -26.50 -10.18
CA ASP A 43 28.51 -25.81 -10.80
C ASP A 43 29.23 -26.55 -11.96
N LEU A 44 29.68 -25.77 -12.95
CA LEU A 44 30.91 -26.03 -13.72
C LEU A 44 31.67 -24.70 -13.93
N LYS A 45 32.96 -24.75 -13.59
CA LYS A 45 33.99 -23.71 -13.78
C LYS A 45 34.72 -23.90 -15.12
N GLU A 46 35.60 -22.93 -15.40
CA GLU A 46 36.70 -22.85 -16.39
C GLU A 46 36.37 -22.02 -17.64
N GLU A 47 37.24 -21.16 -18.18
CA GLU A 47 38.54 -20.61 -17.75
C GLU A 47 38.86 -19.35 -18.61
N ASP A 48 39.84 -18.58 -18.17
CA ASP A 48 40.37 -17.34 -18.76
C ASP A 48 40.88 -17.46 -20.21
N SER A 49 40.72 -16.37 -20.97
CA SER A 49 41.61 -16.03 -22.09
C SER A 49 41.69 -14.51 -22.24
N VAL A 50 42.92 -13.98 -22.14
CA VAL A 50 43.28 -12.57 -22.32
C VAL A 50 43.87 -12.35 -23.72
N ASP A 51 43.75 -11.11 -24.21
CA ASP A 51 44.40 -10.43 -25.36
C ASP A 51 43.37 -9.99 -26.43
N MET A 52 43.40 -8.80 -27.03
CA MET A 52 44.40 -7.73 -27.13
C MET A 52 43.66 -6.43 -27.52
N VAL A 53 44.14 -5.26 -27.08
CA VAL A 53 43.61 -3.92 -27.45
C VAL A 53 44.08 -3.53 -28.86
N LEU A 54 43.15 -3.13 -29.73
CA LEU A 54 43.40 -2.31 -30.92
C LEU A 54 42.26 -1.29 -31.10
N GLU A 55 42.57 -0.01 -30.93
CA GLU A 55 41.78 1.13 -31.41
C GLU A 55 41.81 1.16 -32.95
N ASP A 56 40.68 1.41 -33.61
CA ASP A 56 40.41 2.64 -34.39
C ASP A 56 39.11 2.53 -35.22
N SER A 57 38.54 3.68 -35.56
CA SER A 57 37.54 3.96 -36.61
C SER A 57 36.04 3.94 -36.25
N LYS A 58 35.52 5.15 -35.95
CA LYS A 58 34.09 5.52 -35.96
C LYS A 58 33.57 5.67 -37.40
N GLU A 59 32.53 4.92 -37.75
CA GLU A 59 31.47 5.38 -38.66
C GLU A 59 30.09 4.99 -38.11
N PRO A 60 29.02 5.77 -38.37
CA PRO A 60 27.75 5.61 -37.67
C PRO A 60 26.88 4.54 -38.32
N LEU A 61 26.61 3.46 -37.58
CA LEU A 61 25.61 2.46 -37.93
C LEU A 61 24.21 3.05 -37.74
N THR A 62 23.39 2.95 -38.79
CA THR A 62 21.95 3.19 -38.78
C THR A 62 21.25 2.23 -37.80
N PRO A 63 20.16 2.62 -37.10
CA PRO A 63 19.49 1.71 -36.19
C PRO A 63 18.73 0.64 -36.99
N SER A 64 19.23 -0.58 -36.89
CA SER A 64 18.55 -1.82 -37.28
C SER A 64 17.40 -2.15 -36.32
N SER A 65 16.26 -2.57 -36.88
CA SER A 65 15.06 -3.15 -36.25
C SER A 65 14.19 -2.21 -35.38
N PRO A 66 12.85 -2.34 -35.46
CA PRO A 66 11.95 -1.60 -34.58
C PRO A 66 12.23 -2.00 -33.12
N PRO A 67 12.27 -1.04 -32.18
CA PRO A 67 12.52 -1.32 -30.78
C PRO A 67 11.51 -2.34 -30.28
N THR A 68 12.01 -3.43 -29.68
CA THR A 68 11.13 -4.34 -28.97
C THR A 68 10.51 -3.58 -27.79
N GLY A 69 9.28 -3.90 -27.37
CA GLY A 69 8.59 -3.18 -26.29
C GLY A 69 9.35 -3.14 -24.93
N ARG A 70 10.50 -3.83 -24.84
CA ARG A 70 11.44 -3.83 -23.71
C ARG A 70 12.35 -2.60 -23.67
N ASP A 71 12.43 -1.84 -24.76
CA ASP A 71 13.40 -0.75 -24.98
C ASP A 71 12.76 0.65 -24.88
N ILE A 72 11.49 0.73 -24.43
CA ILE A 72 10.75 1.98 -24.27
C ILE A 72 10.16 2.06 -22.86
N CYS A 73 10.19 3.26 -22.28
CA CYS A 73 9.54 3.57 -21.03
C CYS A 73 8.01 3.50 -21.18
N LEU A 74 7.36 2.55 -20.50
CA LEU A 74 5.89 2.41 -20.52
C LEU A 74 5.15 3.62 -19.95
N CYS A 75 5.82 4.40 -19.10
CA CYS A 75 5.20 5.52 -18.40
C CYS A 75 5.12 6.79 -19.27
N CYS A 76 6.12 7.05 -20.12
CA CYS A 76 6.26 8.31 -20.85
C CYS A 76 6.72 8.18 -22.31
N GLY A 77 7.01 6.98 -22.80
CA GLY A 77 7.46 6.74 -24.19
C GLY A 77 8.95 7.02 -24.45
N SER A 78 9.74 7.40 -23.44
CA SER A 78 11.18 7.62 -23.61
C SER A 78 11.93 6.35 -24.01
N LEU A 79 12.88 6.45 -24.95
CA LEU A 79 13.78 5.37 -25.34
C LEU A 79 14.94 5.17 -24.34
N GLN A 80 15.14 6.11 -23.41
CA GLN A 80 16.17 6.01 -22.37
C GLN A 80 15.66 5.20 -21.18
N VAL A 81 15.64 3.87 -21.35
CA VAL A 81 15.23 2.94 -20.30
C VAL A 81 16.35 2.79 -19.27
N TYR A 82 16.00 2.94 -17.99
CA TYR A 82 16.91 2.74 -16.87
C TYR A 82 16.74 1.33 -16.28
N ALA A 83 15.50 0.90 -16.07
CA ALA A 83 15.16 -0.40 -15.52
C ALA A 83 13.93 -0.98 -16.20
N GLN A 84 13.55 -2.18 -15.80
CA GLN A 84 12.32 -2.82 -16.26
C GLN A 84 11.13 -2.37 -15.37
N HIS A 85 9.99 -2.05 -15.98
CA HIS A 85 8.78 -1.67 -15.25
C HIS A 85 8.31 -2.82 -14.34
N PRO A 86 8.04 -2.59 -13.05
CA PRO A 86 7.85 -3.68 -12.08
C PRO A 86 6.56 -4.49 -12.27
N LEU A 87 5.54 -3.92 -12.89
CA LEU A 87 4.20 -4.54 -12.99
C LEU A 87 3.89 -5.16 -14.35
N PHE A 88 4.47 -4.61 -15.42
CA PHE A 88 4.15 -4.90 -16.82
C PHE A 88 5.44 -5.05 -17.63
N GLU A 89 5.41 -5.85 -18.69
CA GLU A 89 6.55 -6.04 -19.58
C GLU A 89 6.83 -4.77 -20.37
N GLY A 90 8.02 -4.21 -20.18
CA GLY A 90 8.48 -2.96 -20.76
C GLY A 90 9.45 -2.22 -19.84
N GLY A 91 10.02 -1.13 -20.34
CA GLY A 91 11.01 -0.33 -19.62
C GLY A 91 10.40 0.75 -18.72
N ILE A 92 11.23 1.31 -17.85
CA ILE A 92 10.98 2.54 -17.09
C ILE A 92 12.25 3.41 -17.12
N CYS A 93 12.12 4.69 -17.47
CA CYS A 93 13.23 5.64 -17.43
C CYS A 93 13.48 6.13 -15.99
N ALA A 94 14.64 6.74 -15.74
CA ALA A 94 15.02 7.17 -14.39
C ALA A 94 14.00 8.13 -13.72
N PRO A 95 13.51 9.20 -14.37
CA PRO A 95 12.51 10.08 -13.75
C PRO A 95 11.19 9.37 -13.43
N CYS A 96 10.74 8.45 -14.30
CA CYS A 96 9.53 7.68 -14.06
C CYS A 96 9.71 6.66 -12.93
N LYS A 97 10.91 6.08 -12.77
CA LYS A 97 11.25 5.23 -11.63
C LYS A 97 11.13 6.00 -10.33
N ASP A 98 11.71 7.18 -10.24
CA ASP A 98 11.67 7.99 -9.01
C ASP A 98 10.23 8.35 -8.67
N LYS A 99 9.47 8.84 -9.65
CA LYS A 99 8.03 9.12 -9.49
C LYS A 99 7.25 7.87 -9.05
N PHE A 100 7.55 6.71 -9.63
CA PHE A 100 6.88 5.46 -9.28
C PHE A 100 7.13 5.06 -7.82
N LEU A 101 8.36 5.19 -7.33
CA LEU A 101 8.70 4.87 -5.95
C LEU A 101 8.03 5.82 -4.94
N GLU A 102 7.87 7.09 -5.31
CA GLU A 102 7.20 8.10 -4.47
C GLU A 102 5.68 7.89 -4.40
N THR A 103 5.04 7.44 -5.48
CA THR A 103 3.57 7.41 -5.59
C THR A 103 2.93 6.05 -5.32
N LEU A 104 3.69 4.95 -5.32
CA LEU A 104 3.18 3.57 -5.25
C LEU A 104 2.20 3.31 -4.09
N PHE A 105 2.41 3.94 -2.94
CA PHE A 105 1.61 3.77 -1.74
C PHE A 105 0.83 5.04 -1.35
N LEU A 106 0.54 5.91 -2.31
CA LEU A 106 -0.32 7.07 -2.11
C LEU A 106 -1.75 6.72 -2.45
N TYR A 107 -2.64 7.06 -1.53
CA TYR A 107 -4.06 6.74 -1.57
C TYR A 107 -4.89 7.98 -1.31
N ASP A 108 -5.98 8.09 -2.06
CA ASP A 108 -6.99 9.13 -1.89
C ASP A 108 -7.99 8.74 -0.79
N GLU A 109 -8.88 9.66 -0.46
CA GLU A 109 -9.87 9.49 0.61
C GLU A 109 -10.90 8.40 0.33
N ASP A 110 -11.10 8.08 -0.95
CA ASP A 110 -11.97 6.99 -1.41
C ASP A 110 -11.34 5.59 -1.20
N GLY A 111 -10.09 5.54 -0.74
CA GLY A 111 -9.34 4.33 -0.44
C GLY A 111 -8.67 3.67 -1.66
N HIS A 112 -8.66 4.31 -2.82
CA HIS A 112 -7.92 3.85 -4.00
C HIS A 112 -6.59 4.58 -4.15
N GLN A 113 -5.71 4.07 -5.02
CA GLN A 113 -4.44 4.69 -5.32
C GLN A 113 -4.66 6.03 -6.04
N SER A 114 -3.97 7.07 -5.57
CA SER A 114 -4.09 8.45 -6.08
C SER A 114 -3.57 8.62 -7.52
N TYR A 115 -2.78 7.65 -8.01
CA TYR A 115 -2.09 7.74 -9.29
C TYR A 115 -2.30 6.49 -10.13
N CYS A 116 -2.21 6.67 -11.44
CA CYS A 116 -2.20 5.58 -12.40
C CYS A 116 -1.11 4.56 -12.06
N THR A 117 -1.50 3.30 -11.95
CA THR A 117 -0.63 2.15 -11.68
C THR A 117 0.50 1.97 -12.71
N ILE A 118 0.37 2.55 -13.91
CA ILE A 118 1.39 2.46 -14.97
C ILE A 118 2.31 3.69 -14.96
N CYS A 119 1.77 4.88 -15.18
CA CYS A 119 2.56 6.08 -15.43
C CYS A 119 2.67 7.04 -14.24
N CYS A 120 1.99 6.75 -13.13
CA CYS A 120 1.96 7.60 -11.95
C CYS A 120 1.37 9.01 -12.24
N SER A 121 0.50 9.13 -13.24
CA SER A 121 -0.27 10.35 -13.51
C SER A 121 -1.57 10.35 -12.70
N GLY A 122 -1.94 11.48 -12.11
CA GLY A 122 -3.11 11.63 -11.23
C GLY A 122 -4.23 12.50 -11.84
N HIS A 123 -4.40 12.45 -13.17
CA HIS A 123 -5.51 13.13 -13.85
C HIS A 123 -6.79 12.27 -13.71
N THR A 124 -7.57 12.11 -14.77
CA THR A 124 -8.76 11.24 -14.75
C THR A 124 -8.34 9.76 -14.74
N LEU A 125 -8.87 9.01 -13.78
CA LEU A 125 -8.52 7.61 -13.55
C LEU A 125 -9.75 6.70 -13.61
N PHE A 126 -9.57 5.51 -14.21
CA PHE A 126 -10.46 4.37 -14.07
C PHE A 126 -10.13 3.62 -12.79
N ILE A 127 -11.14 3.42 -11.95
CA ILE A 127 -11.03 2.64 -10.72
C ILE A 127 -11.40 1.19 -11.02
N CYS A 128 -10.63 0.25 -10.48
CA CYS A 128 -10.94 -1.17 -10.60
C CYS A 128 -12.08 -1.56 -9.64
N GLU A 129 -13.16 -2.12 -10.18
CA GLU A 129 -14.35 -2.55 -9.41
C GLU A 129 -14.19 -3.90 -8.69
N SER A 130 -13.04 -4.54 -8.82
CA SER A 130 -12.73 -5.73 -8.01
C SER A 130 -12.64 -5.34 -6.52
N PRO A 131 -13.42 -5.94 -5.61
CA PRO A 131 -13.57 -5.47 -4.22
C PRO A 131 -12.26 -5.38 -3.42
N ASP A 132 -11.31 -6.26 -3.72
CA ASP A 132 -10.00 -6.33 -3.05
C ASP A 132 -8.90 -5.55 -3.81
N CYS A 133 -9.26 -4.84 -4.88
CA CYS A 133 -8.32 -4.05 -5.67
C CYS A 133 -8.43 -2.57 -5.34
N THR A 134 -7.30 -1.89 -5.31
CA THR A 134 -7.21 -0.44 -5.05
C THR A 134 -6.60 0.32 -6.22
N ARG A 135 -6.44 -0.33 -7.38
CA ARG A 135 -5.64 0.17 -8.48
C ARG A 135 -6.44 1.00 -9.45
N CYS A 136 -5.75 1.99 -10.01
CA CYS A 136 -6.31 2.99 -10.89
C CYS A 136 -5.49 3.11 -12.18
N TYR A 137 -6.12 3.44 -13.30
CA TYR A 137 -5.45 3.56 -14.60
C TYR A 137 -5.92 4.81 -15.34
N CYS A 138 -5.01 5.59 -15.91
CA CYS A 138 -5.40 6.78 -16.69
C CYS A 138 -5.86 6.41 -18.11
N PHE A 139 -6.68 7.29 -18.69
CA PHE A 139 -7.20 7.18 -20.06
C PHE A 139 -6.08 6.99 -21.10
N GLU A 140 -5.05 7.83 -21.01
CA GLU A 140 -3.92 7.81 -21.94
C GLU A 140 -3.18 6.46 -21.97
N CYS A 141 -2.87 5.90 -20.80
CA CYS A 141 -2.19 4.60 -20.73
C CYS A 141 -3.04 3.48 -21.33
N VAL A 142 -4.35 3.51 -21.09
CA VAL A 142 -5.28 2.53 -21.64
C VAL A 142 -5.29 2.62 -23.17
N ASP A 143 -5.48 3.82 -23.74
CA ASP A 143 -5.57 3.94 -25.20
C ASP A 143 -4.25 3.70 -25.93
N ILE A 144 -3.13 4.13 -25.34
CA ILE A 144 -1.80 3.95 -25.94
C ILE A 144 -1.33 2.49 -25.87
N LEU A 145 -1.50 1.84 -24.71
CA LEU A 145 -0.90 0.51 -24.47
C LEU A 145 -1.86 -0.64 -24.76
N VAL A 146 -3.18 -0.44 -24.63
CA VAL A 146 -4.17 -1.49 -24.89
C VAL A 146 -4.77 -1.34 -26.29
N GLY A 147 -5.12 -0.11 -26.67
CA GLY A 147 -5.52 0.22 -28.03
C GLY A 147 -6.48 1.42 -28.07
N PRO A 148 -6.50 2.20 -29.17
CA PRO A 148 -7.36 3.37 -29.28
C PRO A 148 -8.84 3.08 -29.04
N GLY A 149 -9.53 3.99 -28.34
CA GLY A 149 -10.95 3.87 -28.00
C GLY A 149 -11.25 2.83 -26.92
N THR A 150 -10.25 2.27 -26.25
CA THR A 150 -10.45 1.33 -25.14
C THR A 150 -10.92 2.06 -23.89
N SER A 151 -10.43 3.28 -23.66
CA SER A 151 -10.85 4.12 -22.55
C SER A 151 -12.36 4.42 -22.60
N GLU A 152 -12.89 4.77 -23.78
CA GLU A 152 -14.32 4.99 -24.01
C GLU A 152 -15.15 3.74 -23.72
N ARG A 153 -14.66 2.57 -24.16
CA ARG A 153 -15.32 1.28 -23.88
C ARG A 153 -15.35 0.99 -22.38
N ILE A 154 -14.24 1.19 -21.66
CA ILE A 154 -14.18 1.01 -20.21
C ILE A 154 -15.11 1.99 -19.50
N ASN A 155 -15.12 3.26 -19.92
CA ASN A 155 -15.99 4.28 -19.34
C ASN A 155 -17.50 3.97 -19.53
N ALA A 156 -17.85 3.23 -20.58
CA ALA A 156 -19.21 2.78 -20.83
C ALA A 156 -19.59 1.49 -20.07
N MET A 157 -18.63 0.80 -19.46
CA MET A 157 -18.89 -0.42 -18.68
C MET A 157 -19.48 -0.07 -17.31
N ALA A 158 -20.49 -0.81 -16.88
CA ALA A 158 -21.03 -0.70 -15.53
C ALA A 158 -20.07 -1.27 -14.47
N CYS A 159 -19.20 -2.21 -14.85
CA CYS A 159 -18.21 -2.80 -13.96
C CYS A 159 -16.95 -3.15 -14.75
N TRP A 160 -15.81 -2.60 -14.35
CA TRP A 160 -14.52 -2.87 -14.99
C TRP A 160 -13.51 -3.46 -14.02
N VAL A 161 -12.81 -4.51 -14.45
CA VAL A 161 -11.75 -5.17 -13.68
C VAL A 161 -10.42 -4.91 -14.36
N CYS A 162 -9.43 -4.45 -13.59
CA CYS A 162 -8.17 -4.01 -14.14
C CYS A 162 -7.27 -5.13 -14.68
N PHE A 163 -6.27 -4.75 -15.48
CA PHE A 163 -5.32 -5.64 -16.13
C PHE A 163 -4.45 -6.48 -15.18
N LEU A 164 -4.36 -6.12 -13.90
CA LEU A 164 -3.68 -6.93 -12.87
C LEU A 164 -4.59 -7.94 -12.17
N CYS A 165 -5.90 -7.78 -12.29
CA CYS A 165 -6.92 -8.66 -11.74
C CYS A 165 -7.51 -9.62 -12.79
N LEU A 166 -7.48 -9.24 -14.06
CA LEU A 166 -7.92 -10.12 -15.15
C LEU A 166 -7.09 -11.42 -15.21
N PRO A 167 -7.72 -12.55 -15.58
CA PRO A 167 -7.03 -13.84 -15.69
C PRO A 167 -6.00 -13.81 -16.82
N PHE A 168 -6.33 -13.17 -17.95
CA PHE A 168 -5.44 -13.02 -19.09
C PHE A 168 -4.24 -12.12 -18.77
N SER A 169 -3.06 -12.51 -19.23
CA SER A 169 -1.85 -11.73 -19.01
C SER A 169 -1.67 -10.60 -20.02
N ARG A 170 -2.40 -10.60 -21.13
CA ARG A 170 -2.22 -9.66 -22.25
C ARG A 170 -3.49 -8.88 -22.51
N SER A 171 -3.34 -7.59 -22.77
CA SER A 171 -4.40 -6.71 -23.27
C SER A 171 -3.78 -5.71 -24.23
N GLY A 172 -3.93 -5.96 -25.54
CA GLY A 172 -3.20 -5.21 -26.58
C GLY A 172 -1.68 -5.41 -26.46
N LEU A 173 -0.94 -4.30 -26.36
CA LEU A 173 0.50 -4.30 -26.12
C LEU A 173 0.84 -4.41 -24.62
N LEU A 174 -0.11 -4.15 -23.73
CA LEU A 174 0.09 -4.25 -22.29
C LEU A 174 0.13 -5.72 -21.85
N GLN A 175 1.30 -6.15 -21.36
CA GLN A 175 1.53 -7.51 -20.89
C GLN A 175 1.88 -7.51 -19.39
N ARG A 176 1.05 -8.14 -18.57
CA ARG A 176 1.28 -8.33 -17.12
C ARG A 176 2.45 -9.28 -16.89
N ARG A 177 3.41 -8.87 -16.04
CA ARG A 177 4.53 -9.75 -15.70
C ARG A 177 4.09 -10.93 -14.85
N LYS A 178 4.68 -12.10 -15.13
CA LYS A 178 4.61 -13.26 -14.24
C LYS A 178 5.21 -12.90 -12.88
N LYS A 179 4.51 -13.24 -11.80
CA LYS A 179 4.95 -12.99 -10.41
C LYS A 179 5.31 -11.53 -10.13
N TRP A 180 4.63 -10.56 -10.76
CA TRP A 180 4.89 -9.11 -10.63
C TRP A 180 5.01 -8.61 -9.18
N ARG A 181 4.31 -9.21 -8.21
CA ARG A 181 4.43 -8.84 -6.78
C ARG A 181 5.84 -9.04 -6.22
N HIS A 182 6.54 -10.10 -6.66
CA HIS A 182 7.93 -10.34 -6.29
C HIS A 182 8.86 -9.33 -6.96
N GLN A 183 8.60 -9.02 -8.24
CA GLN A 183 9.38 -8.03 -8.98
C GLN A 183 9.18 -6.62 -8.44
N LEU A 184 7.97 -6.28 -7.98
CA LEU A 184 7.69 -5.01 -7.31
C LEU A 184 8.51 -4.86 -6.02
N LYS A 185 8.53 -5.90 -5.17
CA LYS A 185 9.40 -5.90 -3.98
C LYS A 185 10.87 -5.75 -4.38
N ALA A 186 11.36 -6.59 -5.29
CA ALA A 186 12.76 -6.54 -5.73
C ALA A 186 13.15 -5.18 -6.34
N PHE A 187 12.22 -4.56 -7.08
CA PHE A 187 12.40 -3.22 -7.63
C PHE A 187 12.51 -2.17 -6.53
N HIS A 188 11.62 -2.18 -5.54
CA HIS A 188 11.72 -1.26 -4.41
C HIS A 188 12.98 -1.50 -3.57
N ASP A 189 13.34 -2.75 -3.29
CA ASP A 189 14.53 -3.09 -2.49
C ASP A 189 15.83 -2.66 -3.20
N ARG A 190 15.85 -2.67 -4.54
CA ARG A 190 17.02 -2.27 -5.33
C ARG A 190 17.08 -0.76 -5.59
N GLU A 191 15.94 -0.14 -5.87
CA GLU A 191 15.86 1.24 -6.39
C GLU A 191 15.40 2.27 -5.36
N GLY A 192 14.81 1.82 -4.24
CA GLY A 192 14.25 2.66 -3.21
C GLY A 192 15.32 3.36 -2.37
N ALA A 193 15.25 4.68 -2.28
CA ALA A 193 16.10 5.47 -1.38
C ALA A 193 15.62 5.45 0.09
N SER A 194 14.44 4.87 0.36
CA SER A 194 13.83 4.87 1.70
C SER A 194 14.41 3.75 2.57
N PRO A 195 14.75 4.01 3.84
CA PRO A 195 15.17 2.98 4.79
C PRO A 195 14.02 2.04 5.20
N VAL A 196 12.77 2.36 4.85
CA VAL A 196 11.61 1.53 5.17
C VAL A 196 11.53 0.37 4.18
N GLU A 197 11.87 -0.83 4.66
CA GLU A 197 11.69 -2.06 3.91
C GLU A 197 10.20 -2.29 3.62
N ILE A 198 9.86 -2.57 2.36
CA ILE A 198 8.50 -2.98 2.01
C ILE A 198 8.37 -4.49 2.06
N TYR A 199 7.24 -4.95 2.59
CA TYR A 199 6.88 -6.36 2.46
C TYR A 199 6.39 -6.65 1.05
N LYS A 200 6.50 -7.92 0.64
CA LYS A 200 5.91 -8.37 -0.61
C LYS A 200 4.39 -8.26 -0.50
N THR A 201 3.76 -7.58 -1.46
CA THR A 201 2.29 -7.46 -1.49
C THR A 201 1.62 -8.83 -1.58
N VAL A 202 0.40 -8.93 -1.07
CA VAL A 202 -0.32 -10.21 -0.96
C VAL A 202 -1.43 -10.25 -2.01
N SER A 203 -1.59 -11.39 -2.69
CA SER A 203 -2.70 -11.60 -3.61
C SER A 203 -4.03 -11.53 -2.86
N ALA A 204 -5.04 -10.86 -3.43
CA ALA A 204 -6.36 -10.66 -2.81
C ALA A 204 -6.90 -11.91 -2.09
N TRP A 205 -6.96 -13.05 -2.78
CA TRP A 205 -7.48 -14.31 -2.22
C TRP A 205 -6.63 -14.96 -1.11
N LYS A 206 -5.37 -14.53 -0.93
CA LYS A 206 -4.49 -15.01 0.14
C LYS A 206 -4.51 -14.08 1.36
N ARG A 207 -5.12 -12.90 1.27
CA ARG A 207 -5.13 -11.91 2.34
C ARG A 207 -5.97 -12.41 3.51
N GLN A 208 -5.40 -12.35 4.70
CA GLN A 208 -6.06 -12.69 5.95
C GLN A 208 -6.52 -11.41 6.68
N PRO A 209 -7.53 -11.49 7.56
CA PRO A 209 -7.89 -10.37 8.44
C PRO A 209 -6.68 -9.90 9.26
N VAL A 210 -6.55 -8.59 9.45
CA VAL A 210 -5.44 -8.01 10.23
C VAL A 210 -5.63 -8.31 11.72
N ARG A 211 -4.55 -8.68 12.42
CA ARG A 211 -4.51 -8.81 13.88
C ARG A 211 -3.81 -7.61 14.49
N VAL A 212 -4.45 -6.92 15.41
CA VAL A 212 -4.06 -5.59 15.89
C VAL A 212 -3.86 -5.59 17.39
N LEU A 213 -2.74 -5.04 17.85
CA LEU A 213 -2.52 -4.65 19.24
C LEU A 213 -2.60 -3.13 19.34
N SER A 214 -3.60 -2.62 20.07
CA SER A 214 -3.86 -1.18 20.24
C SER A 214 -3.51 -0.76 21.65
N LEU A 215 -2.49 0.09 21.81
CA LEU A 215 -1.96 0.54 23.08
C LEU A 215 -2.38 1.99 23.34
N PHE A 216 -2.88 2.26 24.55
CA PHE A 216 -3.24 3.59 25.07
C PHE A 216 -4.43 4.26 24.37
N GLY A 217 -4.48 4.27 23.04
CA GLY A 217 -5.62 4.69 22.22
C GLY A 217 -6.28 3.50 21.55
N ASN A 218 -7.60 3.55 21.37
CA ASN A 218 -8.37 2.49 20.73
C ASN A 218 -8.73 2.88 19.29
N ILE A 219 -8.17 2.15 18.31
CA ILE A 219 -8.38 2.40 16.87
C ILE A 219 -9.45 1.51 16.21
N ASP A 220 -10.28 0.83 17.01
CA ASP A 220 -11.33 -0.07 16.50
C ASP A 220 -12.27 0.62 15.51
N LYS A 221 -12.70 1.86 15.82
CA LYS A 221 -13.63 2.61 14.96
C LYS A 221 -13.00 3.00 13.64
N GLU A 222 -11.74 3.40 13.66
CA GLU A 222 -10.97 3.82 12.49
C GLU A 222 -10.76 2.63 11.56
N LEU A 223 -10.32 1.48 12.10
CA LEU A 223 -10.11 0.26 11.33
C LEU A 223 -11.41 -0.32 10.77
N LYS A 224 -12.50 -0.30 11.54
CA LYS A 224 -13.84 -0.64 11.05
C LYS A 224 -14.22 0.27 9.89
N SER A 225 -14.04 1.59 10.05
CA SER A 225 -14.36 2.58 9.02
C SER A 225 -13.52 2.46 7.74
N LEU A 226 -12.36 1.80 7.82
CA LEU A 226 -11.50 1.50 6.68
C LEU A 226 -11.71 0.09 6.12
N GLY A 227 -12.63 -0.69 6.67
CA GLY A 227 -12.93 -2.06 6.23
C GLY A 227 -11.86 -3.08 6.61
N PHE A 228 -11.01 -2.82 7.60
CA PHE A 228 -10.04 -3.82 8.09
C PHE A 228 -10.61 -4.74 9.16
N LEU A 229 -11.67 -4.31 9.84
CA LEU A 229 -12.40 -5.08 10.85
C LEU A 229 -13.87 -5.21 10.46
N GLU A 230 -14.49 -6.33 10.80
CA GLU A 230 -15.90 -6.60 10.52
C GLU A 230 -16.81 -5.80 11.48
N SER A 231 -17.87 -5.19 10.96
CA SER A 231 -18.78 -4.32 11.73
C SER A 231 -19.69 -5.09 12.68
N SER A 232 -19.96 -6.36 12.40
CA SER A 232 -20.97 -7.20 13.06
C SER A 232 -20.42 -8.16 14.12
N SER A 233 -19.10 -8.28 14.25
CA SER A 233 -18.52 -9.08 15.33
C SER A 233 -18.64 -8.31 16.64
N GLY A 234 -19.56 -8.74 17.51
CA GLY A 234 -19.42 -8.51 18.95
C GLY A 234 -17.99 -8.88 19.37
N SER A 235 -17.47 -8.21 20.40
CA SER A 235 -16.06 -8.19 20.84
C SER A 235 -15.37 -9.55 21.15
N GLU A 236 -15.93 -10.66 20.69
CA GLU A 236 -15.41 -12.02 20.80
C GLU A 236 -14.69 -12.49 19.53
N GLY A 237 -14.76 -11.72 18.43
CA GLY A 237 -14.05 -11.97 17.16
C GLY A 237 -12.57 -11.56 17.13
N GLY A 238 -11.86 -11.56 18.27
CA GLY A 238 -10.41 -11.76 18.47
C GLY A 238 -9.34 -11.04 17.63
N THR A 239 -9.65 -10.18 16.67
CA THR A 239 -8.63 -9.57 15.79
C THR A 239 -7.97 -8.34 16.38
N LEU A 240 -8.64 -7.58 17.24
CA LEU A 240 -8.06 -6.41 17.92
C LEU A 240 -8.00 -6.62 19.44
N LYS A 241 -6.80 -6.46 20.01
CA LYS A 241 -6.56 -6.41 21.45
C LYS A 241 -6.26 -4.98 21.87
N TYR A 242 -7.16 -4.36 22.62
CA TYR A 242 -6.92 -3.04 23.23
C TYR A 242 -6.35 -3.19 24.64
N VAL A 243 -5.30 -2.42 24.95
CA VAL A 243 -4.66 -2.38 26.27
C VAL A 243 -4.40 -0.92 26.65
N GLU A 244 -5.09 -0.46 27.68
CA GLU A 244 -5.00 0.92 28.16
C GLU A 244 -3.73 1.15 29.00
N ASP A 245 -3.45 0.26 29.96
CA ASP A 245 -2.25 0.33 30.81
C ASP A 245 -1.37 -0.91 30.61
N VAL A 246 -0.15 -0.68 30.17
CA VAL A 246 0.85 -1.72 29.93
C VAL A 246 1.92 -1.81 31.02
N THR A 247 1.82 -1.05 32.12
CA THR A 247 2.85 -0.97 33.17
C THR A 247 3.33 -2.35 33.61
N ASN A 248 2.39 -3.24 33.93
CA ASN A 248 2.68 -4.57 34.46
C ASN A 248 2.70 -5.66 33.38
N VAL A 249 2.47 -5.30 32.11
CA VAL A 249 2.43 -6.27 31.02
C VAL A 249 3.84 -6.82 30.77
N VAL A 250 3.95 -8.14 30.75
CA VAL A 250 5.21 -8.85 30.46
C VAL A 250 5.16 -9.55 29.11
N ARG A 251 6.34 -9.92 28.57
CA ARG A 251 6.48 -10.57 27.25
C ARG A 251 5.56 -11.79 27.08
N ARG A 252 5.50 -12.67 28.09
CA ARG A 252 4.68 -13.89 28.04
C ARG A 252 3.18 -13.61 27.84
N GLU A 253 2.69 -12.48 28.32
CA GLU A 253 1.29 -12.09 28.14
C GLU A 253 1.03 -11.64 26.70
N VAL A 254 1.92 -10.82 26.14
CA VAL A 254 1.83 -10.38 24.73
C VAL A 254 1.91 -11.57 23.78
N GLU A 255 2.84 -12.51 24.02
CA GLU A 255 2.95 -13.76 23.25
C GLU A 255 1.68 -14.62 23.34
N LYS A 256 1.00 -14.61 24.51
CA LYS A 256 -0.25 -15.35 24.73
C LYS A 256 -1.45 -14.70 24.03
N TRP A 257 -1.51 -13.37 23.93
CA TRP A 257 -2.59 -12.68 23.21
C TRP A 257 -2.58 -12.98 21.72
N GLY A 258 -1.43 -13.42 21.21
CA GLY A 258 -1.28 -13.97 19.89
C GLY A 258 -0.31 -13.15 19.05
N PRO A 259 0.12 -13.70 17.91
CA PRO A 259 0.85 -12.93 16.93
C PRO A 259 0.00 -11.77 16.41
N PHE A 260 0.64 -10.60 16.30
CA PHE A 260 0.03 -9.40 15.76
C PHE A 260 0.62 -9.08 14.38
N ASP A 261 -0.16 -8.41 13.56
CA ASP A 261 0.25 -7.88 12.25
C ASP A 261 0.40 -6.35 12.27
N LEU A 262 -0.31 -5.67 13.18
CA LEU A 262 -0.26 -4.23 13.38
C LEU A 262 -0.18 -3.91 14.88
N VAL A 263 0.80 -3.09 15.28
CA VAL A 263 0.85 -2.50 16.63
C VAL A 263 0.62 -1.00 16.53
N TYR A 264 -0.47 -0.52 17.15
CA TYR A 264 -0.79 0.89 17.26
C TYR A 264 -0.49 1.39 18.66
N GLY A 265 0.07 2.59 18.78
CA GLY A 265 0.18 3.30 20.05
C GLY A 265 -0.01 4.80 19.84
N SER A 266 -0.55 5.47 20.85
CA SER A 266 -0.66 6.93 20.83
C SER A 266 -0.35 7.57 22.18
N THR A 267 0.20 8.79 22.16
CA THR A 267 0.22 9.63 23.36
C THR A 267 -1.21 10.02 23.74
N GLN A 268 -1.52 10.03 25.04
CA GLN A 268 -2.85 10.42 25.53
C GLN A 268 -2.83 11.87 26.01
N PRO A 269 -3.82 12.71 25.65
CA PRO A 269 -3.96 14.06 26.16
C PRO A 269 -4.10 14.09 27.68
N LEU A 270 -3.61 15.17 28.29
CA LEU A 270 -3.64 15.43 29.73
C LEU A 270 -5.06 15.72 30.24
N GLY A 271 -5.92 14.71 30.26
CA GLY A 271 -7.31 14.80 30.71
C GLY A 271 -7.84 13.56 31.42
N TYR A 272 -7.17 12.43 31.23
CA TYR A 272 -7.41 11.22 32.01
C TYR A 272 -6.55 11.26 33.28
N SER A 273 -7.00 10.58 34.32
CA SER A 273 -6.40 10.43 35.67
C SER A 273 -5.00 9.80 35.70
N CYS A 274 -4.22 9.94 34.62
CA CYS A 274 -2.93 9.32 34.39
C CYS A 274 -1.82 10.38 34.55
N ASP A 275 -1.19 10.39 35.72
CA ASP A 275 -0.03 11.22 36.09
C ASP A 275 1.27 10.74 35.40
N ARG A 276 1.19 10.46 34.09
CA ARG A 276 2.32 9.91 33.30
C ARG A 276 2.85 10.97 32.36
N CYS A 277 4.18 11.13 32.35
CA CYS A 277 4.84 12.01 31.40
C CYS A 277 4.63 11.49 29.95
N PRO A 278 4.54 12.38 28.94
CA PRO A 278 4.38 11.98 27.54
C PRO A 278 5.41 10.94 27.05
N GLY A 279 6.68 11.08 27.44
CA GLY A 279 7.74 10.13 27.11
C GLY A 279 7.50 8.70 27.61
N TRP A 280 6.72 8.50 28.69
CA TRP A 280 6.37 7.16 29.17
C TRP A 280 5.67 6.34 28.09
N TYR A 281 4.74 6.94 27.34
CA TYR A 281 4.00 6.23 26.28
C TYR A 281 4.92 5.70 25.19
N MET A 282 5.95 6.47 24.80
CA MET A 282 6.93 6.04 23.81
C MET A 282 7.77 4.87 24.32
N PHE A 283 8.32 4.95 25.53
CA PHE A 283 9.13 3.86 26.08
C PHE A 283 8.33 2.57 26.25
N GLN A 284 7.08 2.69 26.70
CA GLN A 284 6.19 1.54 26.83
C GLN A 284 5.76 0.97 25.49
N PHE A 285 5.44 1.84 24.52
CA PHE A 285 5.17 1.42 23.15
C PHE A 285 6.35 0.61 22.59
N HIS A 286 7.57 1.15 22.68
CA HIS A 286 8.78 0.48 22.22
C HIS A 286 8.96 -0.88 22.94
N ARG A 287 8.78 -0.93 24.26
CA ARG A 287 8.89 -2.19 25.03
C ARG A 287 7.91 -3.26 24.53
N ILE A 288 6.63 -2.91 24.38
CA ILE A 288 5.60 -3.86 23.93
C ILE A 288 5.77 -4.20 22.44
N LEU A 289 6.22 -3.27 21.60
CA LEU A 289 6.55 -3.52 20.21
C LEU A 289 7.61 -4.62 20.07
N GLN A 290 8.65 -4.62 20.92
CA GLN A 290 9.65 -5.69 20.93
C GLN A 290 9.08 -7.05 21.40
N TYR A 291 7.97 -7.07 22.14
CA TYR A 291 7.31 -8.33 22.54
C TYR A 291 6.39 -8.87 21.45
N ALA A 292 5.74 -7.98 20.70
CA ALA A 292 4.82 -8.33 19.62
C ALA A 292 5.53 -8.67 18.30
N ARG A 293 6.79 -8.25 18.12
CA ARG A 293 7.54 -8.44 16.89
C ARG A 293 7.66 -9.93 16.54
N PRO A 294 7.33 -10.35 15.30
CA PRO A 294 7.54 -11.73 14.86
C PRO A 294 9.01 -12.14 14.91
N ARG A 295 9.25 -13.46 14.93
CA ARG A 295 10.60 -14.03 14.84
C ARG A 295 11.28 -13.58 13.55
N GLN A 296 12.61 -13.43 13.58
CA GLN A 296 13.41 -12.89 12.46
C GLN A 296 13.24 -13.66 11.15
N ASP A 297 12.96 -14.96 11.19
CA ASP A 297 12.75 -15.78 9.99
C ASP A 297 11.33 -15.65 9.38
N SER A 298 10.44 -14.90 10.05
CA SER A 298 9.07 -14.74 9.58
C SER A 298 9.00 -13.79 8.39
N GLN A 299 8.46 -14.29 7.28
CA GLN A 299 8.13 -13.48 6.09
C GLN A 299 6.76 -12.80 6.20
N GLN A 300 6.13 -12.85 7.38
CA GLN A 300 4.81 -12.26 7.61
C GLN A 300 4.92 -10.73 7.66
N PRO A 301 4.07 -9.99 6.90
CA PRO A 301 4.00 -8.55 7.01
C PRO A 301 3.66 -8.12 8.45
N PHE A 302 4.53 -7.31 9.04
CA PHE A 302 4.36 -6.76 10.39
C PHE A 302 4.56 -5.25 10.38
N PHE A 303 3.54 -4.54 10.81
CA PHE A 303 3.47 -3.09 10.80
C PHE A 303 3.33 -2.54 12.21
N TRP A 304 3.78 -1.31 12.39
CA TRP A 304 3.60 -0.58 13.63
C TRP A 304 3.47 0.90 13.34
N ILE A 305 2.73 1.59 14.20
CA ILE A 305 2.52 3.03 14.10
C ILE A 305 2.42 3.61 15.51
N PHE A 306 3.22 4.63 15.77
CA PHE A 306 3.18 5.42 16.98
C PHE A 306 2.78 6.85 16.64
N VAL A 307 1.77 7.35 17.35
CA VAL A 307 1.16 8.66 17.12
C VAL A 307 1.40 9.56 18.31
N ASP A 308 2.01 10.71 18.08
CA ASP A 308 2.04 11.78 19.05
C ASP A 308 1.05 12.89 18.70
N ASN A 309 0.16 13.18 19.66
CA ASN A 309 -0.80 14.28 19.62
C ASN A 309 -0.14 15.63 20.00
N LEU A 310 1.09 15.86 19.53
CA LEU A 310 1.93 17.02 19.83
C LEU A 310 2.22 17.22 21.32
N LEU A 311 2.44 16.12 22.04
CA LEU A 311 2.71 16.11 23.48
C LEU A 311 4.18 15.88 23.81
N LEU A 312 4.95 15.30 22.89
CA LEU A 312 6.39 15.07 23.08
C LEU A 312 7.19 16.37 22.91
N THR A 313 8.13 16.60 23.83
CA THR A 313 9.10 17.69 23.72
C THR A 313 10.09 17.45 22.58
N GLU A 314 10.90 18.43 22.21
CA GLU A 314 11.97 18.26 21.21
C GLU A 314 12.94 17.13 21.62
N ASP A 315 13.36 17.10 22.90
CA ASP A 315 14.21 16.05 23.45
C ASP A 315 13.55 14.66 23.38
N ASP A 316 12.25 14.59 23.67
CA ASP A 316 11.47 13.35 23.54
C ASP A 316 11.38 12.91 22.08
N GLN A 317 11.23 13.84 21.13
CA GLN A 317 11.18 13.55 19.70
C GLN A 317 12.51 12.99 19.20
N GLU A 318 13.64 13.62 19.53
CA GLU A 318 14.97 13.10 19.20
C GLU A 318 15.18 11.69 19.77
N THR A 319 14.76 11.49 21.02
CA THR A 319 14.82 10.18 21.67
C THR A 319 13.93 9.17 20.94
N THR A 320 12.72 9.56 20.55
CA THR A 320 11.78 8.71 19.81
C THR A 320 12.37 8.27 18.47
N VAL A 321 12.99 9.18 17.72
CA VAL A 321 13.68 8.87 16.45
C VAL A 321 14.79 7.85 16.67
N ARG A 322 15.60 7.99 17.73
CA ARG A 322 16.68 7.04 18.07
C ARG A 322 16.14 5.66 18.43
N PHE A 323 15.05 5.57 19.20
CA PHE A 323 14.47 4.29 19.62
C PHE A 323 13.69 3.58 18.51
N LEU A 324 12.94 4.32 17.71
CA LEU A 324 12.12 3.78 16.63
C LEU A 324 12.86 3.68 15.28
N GLN A 325 14.07 4.25 15.20
CA GLN A 325 14.96 4.23 14.04
C GLN A 325 14.31 4.76 12.75
N THR A 326 13.42 5.75 12.90
CA THR A 326 12.77 6.44 11.80
C THR A 326 12.45 7.87 12.17
N GLU A 327 12.48 8.75 11.18
CA GLU A 327 12.04 10.13 11.32
C GLU A 327 10.52 10.22 11.52
N ALA A 328 10.11 11.29 12.20
CA ALA A 328 8.70 11.62 12.37
C ALA A 328 8.11 12.16 11.06
N VAL A 329 6.85 11.85 10.80
CA VAL A 329 6.04 12.49 9.77
C VAL A 329 4.95 13.30 10.45
N THR A 330 5.00 14.61 10.28
CA THR A 330 3.92 15.52 10.70
C THR A 330 2.77 15.50 9.69
N LEU A 331 1.56 15.20 10.17
CA LEU A 331 0.32 15.23 9.41
C LEU A 331 -0.54 16.40 9.89
N GLN A 332 -1.20 17.07 8.97
CA GLN A 332 -2.02 18.25 9.25
C GLN A 332 -3.47 18.03 8.80
N ASP A 333 -4.45 18.40 9.63
CA ASP A 333 -5.86 18.56 9.23
C ASP A 333 -6.07 20.04 8.90
N VAL A 334 -6.14 20.36 7.61
CA VAL A 334 -6.38 21.72 7.11
C VAL A 334 -7.76 21.77 6.48
N ARG A 335 -8.61 22.67 7.00
CA ARG A 335 -9.92 22.95 6.40
C ARG A 335 -9.92 24.32 5.76
N GLY A 336 -9.94 24.34 4.43
CA GLY A 336 -9.76 25.56 3.64
C GLY A 336 -8.36 26.13 3.83
N ARG A 337 -8.22 27.19 4.63
CA ARG A 337 -6.91 27.80 4.97
C ARG A 337 -6.59 27.74 6.46
N VAL A 338 -7.38 27.01 7.25
CA VAL A 338 -7.26 26.98 8.70
C VAL A 338 -6.79 25.61 9.14
N LEU A 339 -5.61 25.57 9.76
CA LEU A 339 -5.08 24.40 10.44
C LEU A 339 -5.94 24.07 11.67
N GLN A 340 -6.61 22.92 11.62
CA GLN A 340 -7.54 22.45 12.67
C GLN A 340 -6.84 21.59 13.71
N ASN A 341 -5.93 20.74 13.25
CA ASN A 341 -5.12 19.87 14.08
C ASN A 341 -3.85 19.45 13.36
N ALA A 342 -2.89 18.94 14.11
CA ALA A 342 -1.77 18.20 13.56
C ALA A 342 -1.32 17.09 14.53
N MET A 343 -0.61 16.11 13.99
CA MET A 343 -0.04 15.00 14.76
C MET A 343 1.27 14.56 14.15
N ARG A 344 2.16 14.01 14.98
CA ARG A 344 3.42 13.40 14.54
C ARG A 344 3.28 11.89 14.52
N VAL A 345 3.82 11.25 13.50
CA VAL A 345 3.70 9.81 13.29
C VAL A 345 5.07 9.19 13.04
N TRP A 346 5.35 8.10 13.73
CA TRP A 346 6.47 7.19 13.44
C TRP A 346 5.90 5.85 13.06
N SER A 347 6.36 5.27 11.95
CA SER A 347 5.82 4.00 11.47
C SER A 347 6.70 3.39 10.38
N ASN A 348 6.58 2.08 10.19
CA ASN A 348 7.11 1.36 9.03
C ASN A 348 6.08 1.15 7.91
N ILE A 349 4.91 1.79 7.96
CA ILE A 349 3.92 1.71 6.88
C ILE A 349 4.44 2.54 5.69
N PRO A 350 4.47 1.99 4.46
CA PRO A 350 5.00 2.72 3.31
C PRO A 350 4.11 3.89 2.90
N GLY A 351 4.70 4.90 2.24
CA GLY A 351 3.97 6.05 1.69
C GLY A 351 3.65 7.17 2.70
N LEU A 352 4.22 7.13 3.90
CA LEU A 352 4.00 8.17 4.90
C LEU A 352 4.81 9.46 4.64
N LYS A 353 6.07 9.34 4.20
CA LYS A 353 6.98 10.49 4.07
C LYS A 353 6.49 11.57 3.11
N SER A 354 5.81 11.18 2.05
CA SER A 354 5.20 12.11 1.07
C SER A 354 4.05 12.94 1.66
N LYS A 355 3.50 12.55 2.82
CA LYS A 355 2.44 13.27 3.54
C LYS A 355 2.99 14.25 4.58
N HIS A 356 4.32 14.35 4.70
CA HIS A 356 4.94 15.24 5.66
C HIS A 356 4.67 16.71 5.33
N ALA A 357 4.17 17.45 6.31
CA ALA A 357 3.99 18.89 6.23
C ALA A 357 4.68 19.58 7.42
N ASP A 358 5.54 20.53 7.12
CA ASP A 358 6.22 21.33 8.13
C ASP A 358 5.22 22.21 8.90
N LEU A 359 5.38 22.27 10.22
CA LEU A 359 4.66 23.20 11.07
C LEU A 359 5.57 24.40 11.38
N THR A 360 5.04 25.60 11.26
CA THR A 360 5.75 26.77 11.77
C THR A 360 5.73 26.77 13.30
N PRO A 361 6.73 27.37 13.98
CA PRO A 361 6.77 27.42 15.44
C PRO A 361 5.51 28.06 16.06
N LYS A 362 4.88 29.01 15.35
CA LYS A 362 3.64 29.67 15.78
C LYS A 362 2.44 28.73 15.71
N GLU A 363 2.33 27.95 14.64
CA GLU A 363 1.26 26.97 14.46
C GLU A 363 1.38 25.87 15.52
N GLU A 364 2.59 25.37 15.74
CA GLU A 364 2.84 24.36 16.76
C GLU A 364 2.46 24.85 18.16
N GLN A 365 2.91 26.04 18.55
CA GLN A 365 2.58 26.61 19.87
C GLN A 365 1.07 26.82 20.04
N SER A 366 0.39 27.26 18.99
CA SER A 366 -1.08 27.42 18.98
C SER A 366 -1.79 26.09 19.18
N LEU A 367 -1.40 25.07 18.41
CA LEU A 367 -1.96 23.72 18.51
C LEU A 367 -1.68 23.07 19.86
N GLN A 368 -0.46 23.17 20.40
CA GLN A 368 -0.13 22.64 21.73
C GLN A 368 -0.98 23.29 22.82
N THR A 369 -1.20 24.60 22.74
CA THR A 369 -2.09 25.32 23.68
C THR A 369 -3.53 24.85 23.55
N GLN A 370 -3.99 24.60 22.33
CA GLN A 370 -5.31 24.06 22.06
C GLN A 370 -5.48 22.63 22.59
N VAL A 371 -4.48 21.75 22.42
CA VAL A 371 -4.47 20.37 22.95
C VAL A 371 -4.55 20.39 24.48
N ARG A 372 -3.73 21.23 25.14
CA ARG A 372 -3.79 21.42 26.61
C ARG A 372 -5.15 21.93 27.08
N THR A 373 -5.82 22.76 26.29
CA THR A 373 -7.14 23.30 26.66
C THR A 373 -8.25 22.28 26.39
N ARG A 374 -8.21 21.59 25.24
CA ARG A 374 -9.17 20.54 24.84
C ARG A 374 -9.13 19.33 25.76
N SER A 375 -7.96 18.97 26.29
CA SER A 375 -7.82 17.86 27.24
C SER A 375 -8.67 18.00 28.52
N LYS A 376 -9.13 19.22 28.86
CA LYS A 376 -10.05 19.49 29.98
C LYS A 376 -11.53 19.21 29.67
N LEU A 377 -11.88 18.94 28.40
CA LEU A 377 -13.23 18.64 27.92
C LEU A 377 -13.22 17.22 27.33
N ALA A 378 -14.02 16.32 27.90
CA ALA A 378 -13.92 14.87 27.73
C ALA A 378 -13.88 14.33 26.27
N ALA A 379 -13.17 13.19 26.13
CA ALA A 379 -13.16 12.21 25.04
C ALA A 379 -12.81 12.72 23.63
N GLN A 380 -11.52 12.72 23.31
CA GLN A 380 -11.05 12.93 21.94
C GLN A 380 -11.39 11.70 21.08
N LYS A 381 -12.02 11.93 19.92
CA LYS A 381 -12.00 10.96 18.82
C LYS A 381 -10.54 10.75 18.43
N VAL A 382 -10.12 9.50 18.21
CA VAL A 382 -8.89 9.25 17.47
C VAL A 382 -9.04 9.98 16.13
N ASP A 383 -8.02 10.77 15.80
CA ASP A 383 -8.12 11.78 14.77
C ASP A 383 -8.22 11.15 13.37
N SER A 384 -9.02 11.75 12.49
CA SER A 384 -9.23 11.27 11.11
C SER A 384 -7.93 11.11 10.34
N LEU A 385 -6.89 11.85 10.73
CA LEU A 385 -5.56 11.84 10.11
C LEU A 385 -4.90 10.46 10.10
N VAL A 386 -5.10 9.63 11.15
CA VAL A 386 -4.50 8.28 11.22
C VAL A 386 -5.05 7.38 10.12
N LYS A 387 -6.30 7.58 9.71
CA LYS A 387 -6.96 6.68 8.75
C LYS A 387 -6.21 6.61 7.43
N TYR A 388 -5.75 7.76 6.95
CA TYR A 388 -5.01 7.86 5.69
C TYR A 388 -3.63 7.19 5.75
N CYS A 389 -3.07 7.00 6.94
CA CYS A 389 -1.82 6.25 7.14
C CYS A 389 -2.01 4.75 6.95
N LEU A 390 -3.22 4.23 7.19
CA LEU A 390 -3.49 2.80 7.22
C LEU A 390 -3.95 2.25 5.86
N LEU A 391 -4.30 3.10 4.90
CA LEU A 391 -4.76 2.69 3.56
C LEU A 391 -3.78 1.74 2.81
N PRO A 392 -2.45 1.93 2.85
CA PRO A 392 -1.51 0.99 2.22
C PRO A 392 -1.62 -0.45 2.73
N LEU A 393 -2.19 -0.66 3.93
CA LEU A 393 -2.41 -1.99 4.49
C LEU A 393 -3.41 -2.82 3.66
N ARG A 394 -4.22 -2.20 2.79
CA ARG A 394 -5.12 -2.88 1.83
C ARG A 394 -4.36 -3.77 0.84
N GLU A 395 -3.06 -3.56 0.62
CA GLU A 395 -2.24 -4.44 -0.23
C GLU A 395 -1.86 -5.76 0.45
N TYR A 396 -2.02 -5.85 1.77
CA TYR A 396 -1.52 -6.96 2.61
C TYR A 396 -2.64 -7.75 3.30
N PHE A 397 -3.70 -7.07 3.77
CA PHE A 397 -4.74 -7.68 4.59
C PHE A 397 -6.12 -7.65 3.92
N LYS A 398 -7.00 -8.52 4.41
CA LYS A 398 -8.36 -8.67 3.90
C LYS A 398 -9.14 -7.38 4.11
N TYR A 399 -9.92 -7.00 3.11
CA TYR A 399 -10.83 -5.87 3.16
C TYR A 399 -12.26 -6.39 3.27
N PHE A 400 -13.03 -5.83 4.21
CA PHE A 400 -14.44 -6.09 4.41
C PHE A 400 -15.22 -4.91 3.84
N SER A 401 -15.94 -5.15 2.74
CA SER A 401 -16.80 -4.13 2.13
C SER A 401 -17.83 -3.66 3.15
N GLN A 402 -17.94 -2.34 3.34
CA GLN A 402 -18.99 -1.75 4.17
C GLN A 402 -20.34 -1.67 3.44
N ASN A 403 -20.33 -1.82 2.11
CA ASN A 403 -21.52 -1.86 1.29
C ASN A 403 -21.86 -3.31 0.96
N SER A 404 -22.20 -4.10 1.97
CA SER A 404 -23.09 -5.23 1.76
C SER A 404 -24.51 -4.67 1.71
N LEU A 405 -24.96 -4.22 0.53
CA LEU A 405 -26.39 -4.26 0.27
C LEU A 405 -26.80 -5.73 0.44
N PRO A 406 -27.82 -6.04 1.24
CA PRO A 406 -28.29 -7.41 1.39
C PRO A 406 -28.72 -7.91 0.00
N LEU A 407 -28.14 -9.06 -0.38
CA LEU A 407 -28.44 -9.82 -1.59
C LEU A 407 -29.93 -10.02 -1.82
#